data_AF-A0A2T3ANK5-F1
#
_entry.id   AF-A0A2T3ANK5-F1
#
_cell.length_a   1.000
_cell.length_b   1.000
_cell.length_c   1.000
_cell.angle_alpha   90.00
_cell.angle_beta   90.00
_cell.angle_gamma   90.00
#
_symmetry.space_group_name_H-M   'P 1'
#
loop_
_entity.id
_entity.type
_entity.pdbx_description
1 polymer ?
#
loop_
_entity_poly.entity_id
_entity_poly.type
_entity_poly.pdbx_seq_one_letter_code
_entity_poly.pdbx_strand_id
1 'polypeptide(L)'
;MPASFDLELRFPIPARLTPELVIHNLHSYEPLIKPNPYLQSFQRIPVDLEDVVADTFFTEDGTDIVAYDVHDRIPVVFGLTKDVKFPAIFQAVARGVRVRADAAAGTRVRSVYEVCPRRYEQVTEEKDQRFRHYHHDQQLLQQQQQLQQQQGDIDAFLGHSTARSVNKEQQQDQWDLVETSHVECSAVLKPFVMKSFEAAHRDLCQKVLDNILEAATAKQVANALSSGF
;
A
#
# COMPACT_ATOMS: atom_id res chain seq x y z
N MET A 1 7.62 24.02 -15.20
CA MET A 1 6.93 24.10 -13.90
C MET A 1 6.62 22.68 -13.44
N PRO A 2 6.85 22.33 -12.16
CA PRO A 2 6.36 21.07 -11.62
C PRO A 2 4.84 21.05 -11.70
N ALA A 3 4.28 19.87 -11.95
CA ALA A 3 2.85 19.63 -11.90
C ALA A 3 2.55 18.74 -10.70
N SER A 4 1.39 18.92 -10.08
CA SER A 4 0.97 18.10 -8.94
C SER A 4 -0.42 17.51 -9.14
N PHE A 5 -0.72 16.45 -8.40
CA PHE A 5 -2.07 15.90 -8.26
C PHE A 5 -2.25 15.31 -6.87
N ASP A 6 -3.50 15.26 -6.44
CA ASP A 6 -3.91 14.62 -5.18
C ASP A 6 -4.63 13.31 -5.49
N LEU A 7 -4.45 12.32 -4.61
CA LEU A 7 -5.13 11.04 -4.64
C LEU A 7 -5.67 10.73 -3.24
N GLU A 8 -6.91 10.29 -3.16
CA GLU A 8 -7.47 9.68 -1.95
C GLU A 8 -7.94 8.26 -2.28
N LEU A 9 -7.46 7.28 -1.52
CA LEU A 9 -7.90 5.89 -1.60
C LEU A 9 -8.48 5.46 -0.25
N ARG A 10 -9.54 4.64 -0.28
CA ARG A 10 -10.21 4.12 0.91
C ARG A 10 -10.36 2.61 0.80
N PHE A 11 -9.97 1.90 1.85
CA PHE A 11 -10.02 0.45 1.92
C PHE A 11 -10.77 0.03 3.19
N PRO A 12 -11.93 -0.62 3.04
CA PRO A 12 -12.63 -1.26 4.15
C PRO A 12 -11.69 -2.11 5.00
N ILE A 13 -11.54 -1.80 6.29
CA ILE A 13 -10.82 -2.68 7.21
C ILE A 13 -11.69 -3.93 7.42
N PRO A 14 -11.15 -5.14 7.20
CA PRO A 14 -11.88 -6.38 7.44
C PRO A 14 -12.34 -6.47 8.90
N ALA A 15 -13.56 -6.99 9.13
CA ALA A 15 -14.17 -7.11 10.45
C ALA A 15 -13.32 -7.83 11.52
N ARG A 16 -12.39 -8.70 11.07
CA ARG A 16 -11.46 -9.44 11.94
C ARG A 16 -10.27 -8.62 12.41
N LEU A 17 -10.06 -7.42 11.88
CA LEU A 17 -8.98 -6.51 12.24
C LEU A 17 -9.54 -5.34 13.04
N THR A 18 -8.94 -5.06 14.19
CA THR A 18 -9.25 -3.85 14.94
C THR A 18 -8.48 -2.65 14.37
N PRO A 19 -9.02 -1.43 14.46
CA PRO A 19 -8.31 -0.21 14.08
C PRO A 19 -6.92 -0.09 14.71
N GLU A 20 -6.82 -0.41 15.99
CA GLU A 20 -5.58 -0.31 16.77
C GLU A 20 -4.52 -1.31 16.28
N LEU A 21 -4.94 -2.51 15.87
CA LEU A 21 -4.04 -3.49 15.30
C LEU A 21 -3.48 -3.00 13.96
N VAL A 22 -4.31 -2.36 13.12
CA VAL A 22 -3.86 -1.76 11.86
C VAL A 22 -2.87 -0.63 12.14
N ILE A 23 -3.20 0.31 13.03
CA ILE A 23 -2.31 1.43 13.42
C ILE A 23 -0.97 0.90 13.94
N HIS A 24 -1.00 -0.08 14.84
CA HIS A 24 0.21 -0.68 15.41
C HIS A 24 1.11 -1.28 14.33
N ASN A 25 0.53 -1.96 13.33
CA ASN A 25 1.32 -2.48 12.21
C ASN A 25 1.85 -1.37 11.32
N LEU A 26 1.06 -0.32 11.02
CA LEU A 26 1.54 0.83 10.26
C LEU A 26 2.75 1.50 10.93
N HIS A 27 2.77 1.62 12.26
CA HIS A 27 3.89 2.19 13.02
C HIS A 27 5.20 1.38 12.93
N SER A 28 5.17 0.14 12.41
CA SER A 28 6.40 -0.59 12.08
C SER A 28 7.03 -0.16 10.74
N TYR A 29 6.33 0.66 9.95
CA TYR A 29 6.68 1.20 8.62
C TYR A 29 6.92 0.19 7.50
N GLU A 30 7.51 -0.97 7.80
CA GLU A 30 7.80 -2.02 6.83
C GLU A 30 6.58 -2.52 6.03
N PRO A 31 5.35 -2.58 6.60
CA PRO A 31 4.17 -2.92 5.82
C PRO A 31 3.90 -1.94 4.67
N LEU A 32 4.37 -0.69 4.75
CA LEU A 32 4.25 0.31 3.69
C LEU A 32 5.40 0.24 2.67
N ILE A 33 6.39 -0.64 2.88
CA ILE A 33 7.56 -0.79 2.00
C ILE A 33 7.53 -2.16 1.31
N LYS A 34 7.46 -3.24 2.10
CA LYS A 34 7.61 -4.64 1.64
C LYS A 34 6.64 -5.08 0.54
N PRO A 35 5.38 -4.64 0.49
CA PRO A 35 4.44 -5.12 -0.53
C PRO A 35 4.70 -4.60 -1.95
N ASN A 36 5.64 -3.67 -2.13
CA ASN A 36 6.05 -3.16 -3.43
C ASN A 36 6.70 -4.27 -4.27
N PRO A 37 6.10 -4.69 -5.41
CA PRO A 37 6.62 -5.78 -6.22
C PRO A 37 7.97 -5.47 -6.90
N TYR A 38 8.36 -4.20 -6.95
CA TYR A 38 9.64 -3.77 -7.52
C TYR A 38 10.76 -3.65 -6.48
N LEU A 39 10.44 -3.82 -5.19
CA LEU A 39 11.40 -3.70 -4.10
C LEU A 39 12.50 -4.75 -4.22
N GLN A 40 13.74 -4.30 -4.28
CA GLN A 40 14.92 -5.18 -4.18
C GLN A 40 15.45 -5.25 -2.76
N SER A 41 15.57 -4.10 -2.12
CA SER A 41 16.05 -3.98 -0.74
C SER A 41 15.64 -2.64 -0.15
N PHE A 42 15.68 -2.56 1.17
CA PHE A 42 15.56 -1.32 1.90
C PHE A 42 16.43 -1.42 3.15
N GLN A 43 16.96 -0.29 3.59
CA GLN A 43 17.76 -0.24 4.81
C GLN A 43 17.47 1.05 5.56
N ARG A 44 17.48 0.98 6.89
CA ARG A 44 17.33 2.17 7.72
C ARG A 44 18.57 3.04 7.60
N ILE A 45 18.38 4.35 7.50
CA ILE A 45 19.45 5.35 7.42
C ILE A 45 19.26 6.42 8.50
N PRO A 46 20.30 7.22 8.81
CA PRO A 46 20.14 8.40 9.64
C PRO A 46 19.09 9.36 9.05
N VAL A 47 18.28 9.96 9.93
CA VAL A 47 17.31 10.99 9.54
C VAL A 47 18.05 12.32 9.42
N ASP A 48 17.85 13.00 8.29
CA ASP A 48 18.26 14.40 8.14
C ASP A 48 17.23 15.29 8.86
N LEU A 49 17.57 15.71 10.07
CA LEU A 49 16.65 16.51 10.90
C LEU A 49 16.45 17.92 10.36
N GLU A 50 17.44 18.51 9.66
CA GLU A 50 17.29 19.84 9.09
C GLU A 50 16.23 19.85 7.99
N ASP A 51 16.28 18.83 7.12
CA ASP A 51 15.29 18.64 6.06
C ASP A 51 13.90 18.31 6.60
N VAL A 52 13.80 17.50 7.66
CA VAL A 52 12.51 17.19 8.30
C VAL A 52 11.89 18.42 8.97
N VAL A 53 12.68 19.21 9.72
CA VAL A 53 12.18 20.42 10.40
C VAL A 53 11.77 21.49 9.40
N ALA A 54 12.42 21.55 8.24
CA ALA A 54 12.05 22.49 7.18
C ALA A 54 10.77 22.09 6.41
N ASP A 55 10.38 20.82 6.44
CA ASP A 55 9.20 20.31 5.72
C ASP A 55 7.95 20.34 6.61
N THR A 56 7.03 21.26 6.32
CA THR A 56 5.76 21.42 7.06
C THR A 56 4.85 20.19 7.01
N PHE A 57 5.16 19.20 6.17
CA PHE A 57 4.47 17.91 6.14
C PHE A 57 4.70 17.07 7.41
N PHE A 58 5.88 17.19 8.03
CA PHE A 58 6.18 16.55 9.30
C PHE A 58 5.91 17.54 10.42
N THR A 59 5.07 17.15 11.38
CA THR A 59 4.61 18.04 12.45
C THR A 59 4.91 17.46 13.82
N GLU A 60 4.90 18.30 14.86
CA GLU A 60 5.27 17.94 16.23
C GLU A 60 4.30 16.95 16.91
N ASP A 61 3.12 16.72 16.33
CA ASP A 61 2.13 15.75 16.78
C ASP A 61 2.52 14.29 16.46
N GLY A 62 3.54 14.09 15.64
CA GLY A 62 4.04 12.77 15.29
C GLY A 62 5.22 12.32 16.16
N THR A 63 5.42 11.00 16.22
CA THR A 63 6.52 10.36 16.92
C THR A 63 7.35 9.50 15.96
N ASP A 64 8.48 8.99 16.47
CA ASP A 64 9.25 7.91 15.84
C ASP A 64 9.64 8.19 14.37
N ILE A 65 10.24 9.35 14.11
CA ILE A 65 10.70 9.65 12.74
C ILE A 65 11.82 8.68 12.34
N VAL A 66 11.63 8.00 11.21
CA VAL A 66 12.57 7.03 10.65
C VAL A 66 12.75 7.26 9.17
N ALA A 67 14.00 7.19 8.70
CA ALA A 67 14.32 7.24 7.28
C ALA A 67 14.79 5.86 6.79
N TYR A 68 14.34 5.48 5.61
CA TYR A 68 14.81 4.33 4.86
C TYR A 68 15.39 4.76 3.53
N ASP A 69 16.40 4.04 3.09
CA ASP A 69 16.94 4.08 1.75
C ASP A 69 16.34 2.90 0.98
N VAL A 70 15.41 3.18 0.06
CA VAL A 70 14.61 2.19 -0.67
C VAL A 70 15.18 1.98 -2.06
N HIS A 71 15.38 0.73 -2.45
CA HIS A 71 15.99 0.33 -3.72
C HIS A 71 14.98 -0.51 -4.51
N ASP A 72 14.48 0.05 -5.60
CA ASP A 72 13.51 -0.57 -6.49
C ASP A 72 14.11 -0.86 -7.85
N ARG A 73 13.67 -1.95 -8.49
CA ARG A 73 13.92 -2.22 -9.91
C ARG A 73 12.62 -2.04 -10.69
N ILE A 74 12.44 -0.85 -11.26
CA ILE A 74 11.21 -0.52 -11.97
C ILE A 74 11.32 -0.85 -13.46
N PRO A 75 10.23 -1.31 -14.09
CA PRO A 75 10.17 -1.45 -15.54
C PRO A 75 10.19 -0.07 -16.19
N VAL A 76 10.96 0.02 -17.27
CA VAL A 76 11.04 1.16 -18.19
C VAL A 76 10.57 0.68 -19.57
N VAL A 77 10.21 1.62 -20.44
CA VAL A 77 9.73 1.35 -21.81
C VAL A 77 10.71 0.41 -22.56
N PHE A 78 10.16 -0.49 -23.39
CA PHE A 78 10.89 -1.48 -24.20
C PHE A 78 11.57 -2.63 -23.44
N GLY A 79 10.97 -3.07 -22.32
CA GLY A 79 11.48 -4.23 -21.56
C GLY A 79 12.78 -3.98 -20.82
N LEU A 80 13.25 -2.73 -20.80
CA LEU A 80 14.37 -2.30 -19.98
C LEU A 80 13.90 -2.15 -18.54
N THR A 81 14.76 -2.45 -17.58
CA THR A 81 14.53 -2.15 -16.17
C THR A 81 15.54 -1.12 -15.70
N LYS A 82 15.18 -0.35 -14.67
CA LYS A 82 16.06 0.62 -14.06
C LYS A 82 16.05 0.44 -12.56
N ASP A 83 17.24 0.35 -12.00
CA ASP A 83 17.45 0.40 -10.56
C ASP A 83 17.32 1.86 -10.11
N VAL A 84 16.41 2.10 -9.17
CA VAL A 84 16.10 3.41 -8.61
C VAL A 84 16.29 3.33 -7.11
N LYS A 85 16.99 4.32 -6.59
CA LYS A 85 17.30 4.46 -5.18
C LYS A 85 16.72 5.78 -4.70
N PHE A 86 15.95 5.75 -3.62
CA PHE A 86 15.30 6.95 -3.08
C PHE A 86 15.13 6.88 -1.57
N PRO A 87 15.28 8.02 -0.85
CA PRO A 87 14.96 8.07 0.56
C PRO A 87 13.44 8.13 0.76
N ALA A 88 12.98 7.45 1.80
CA ALA A 88 11.61 7.53 2.31
C ALA A 88 11.65 7.82 3.81
N ILE A 89 11.05 8.94 4.23
CA ILE A 89 10.99 9.36 5.63
C ILE A 89 9.58 9.11 6.14
N PHE A 90 9.48 8.40 7.25
CA PHE A 90 8.25 8.02 7.92
C PHE A 90 8.14 8.73 9.27
N GLN A 91 6.92 9.06 9.65
CA GLN A 91 6.58 9.58 10.98
C GLN A 91 5.30 8.89 11.45
N ALA A 92 5.33 8.29 12.64
CA ALA A 92 4.11 7.77 13.25
C ALA A 92 3.23 8.94 13.71
N VAL A 93 1.92 8.82 13.52
CA VAL A 93 0.92 9.75 14.05
C VAL A 93 -0.17 8.96 14.76
N ALA A 94 -0.98 9.63 15.59
CA ALA A 94 -1.96 8.97 16.46
C ALA A 94 -2.87 7.96 15.75
N ARG A 95 -3.21 8.20 14.48
CA ARG A 95 -4.15 7.39 13.69
C ARG A 95 -3.51 6.64 12.52
N GLY A 96 -2.18 6.67 12.41
CA GLY A 96 -1.51 6.10 11.25
C GLY A 96 -0.08 6.60 11.05
N VAL A 97 0.29 6.87 9.80
CA VAL A 97 1.67 7.21 9.40
C VAL A 97 1.68 8.26 8.29
N ARG A 98 2.61 9.22 8.41
CA ARG A 98 3.01 10.10 7.31
C ARG A 98 4.27 9.54 6.66
N VAL A 99 4.34 9.55 5.34
CA VAL A 99 5.55 9.22 4.59
C VAL A 99 5.81 10.26 3.51
N ARG A 100 7.08 10.65 3.39
CA ARG A 100 7.58 11.42 2.25
C ARG A 100 8.62 10.59 1.52
N ALA A 101 8.49 10.46 0.20
CA ALA A 101 9.48 9.82 -0.65
C ALA A 101 9.95 10.76 -1.75
N ASP A 102 11.26 10.88 -1.91
CA ASP A 102 11.92 11.73 -2.92
C ASP A 102 12.47 10.84 -4.05
N ALA A 103 11.59 10.48 -4.99
CA ALA A 103 11.89 9.58 -6.09
C ALA A 103 12.62 10.28 -7.26
N ALA A 104 13.05 9.48 -8.23
CA ALA A 104 13.78 9.97 -9.40
C ALA A 104 12.99 11.00 -10.22
N ALA A 105 13.72 11.76 -11.03
CA ALA A 105 13.19 12.78 -11.95
C ALA A 105 12.40 13.91 -11.25
N GLY A 106 12.77 14.23 -10.01
CA GLY A 106 12.14 15.30 -9.23
C GLY A 106 10.72 14.97 -8.79
N THR A 107 10.40 13.68 -8.65
CA THR A 107 9.10 13.23 -8.16
C THR A 107 9.13 13.21 -6.65
N ARG A 108 8.22 13.94 -6.01
CA ARG A 108 8.05 13.94 -4.56
C ARG A 108 6.67 13.46 -4.22
N VAL A 109 6.59 12.47 -3.35
CA VAL A 109 5.34 11.92 -2.83
C VAL A 109 5.25 12.25 -1.36
N ARG A 110 4.11 12.77 -0.93
CA ARG A 110 3.72 12.92 0.47
C ARG A 110 2.42 12.17 0.68
N SER A 111 2.46 11.10 1.45
CA SER A 111 1.31 10.23 1.69
C SER A 111 1.01 10.13 3.18
N VAL A 112 -0.27 10.17 3.52
CA VAL A 112 -0.78 9.97 4.86
C VAL A 112 -1.67 8.73 4.83
N TYR A 113 -1.30 7.72 5.62
CA TYR A 113 -2.06 6.48 5.79
C TYR A 113 -2.73 6.53 7.16
N GLU A 114 -4.05 6.59 7.22
CA GLU A 114 -4.82 6.75 8.46
C GLU A 114 -5.97 5.76 8.57
N VAL A 115 -6.24 5.30 9.79
CA VAL A 115 -7.45 4.54 10.09
C VAL A 115 -8.58 5.50 10.46
N CYS A 116 -9.63 5.50 9.65
CA CYS A 116 -10.77 6.40 9.76
C CYS A 116 -12.12 5.71 9.89
N PRO A 117 -13.09 6.32 10.61
CA PRO A 117 -14.47 5.88 10.51
C PRO A 117 -14.91 5.91 9.05
N ARG A 118 -15.57 4.84 8.61
CA ARG A 118 -16.07 4.68 7.25
C ARG A 118 -17.07 5.79 6.96
N ARG A 119 -16.83 6.52 5.88
CA ARG A 119 -17.83 7.42 5.30
C ARG A 119 -18.70 6.59 4.36
N TYR A 120 -20.00 6.56 4.61
CA TYR A 120 -20.96 6.06 3.62
C TYR A 120 -21.09 7.12 2.51
N GLU A 121 -20.17 7.12 1.56
CA GLU A 121 -20.31 7.84 0.29
C GLU A 121 -20.79 6.88 -0.80
N GLN A 122 -21.73 7.33 -1.64
CA GLN A 122 -22.22 6.56 -2.78
C GLN A 122 -21.09 6.39 -3.80
N VAL A 123 -20.43 5.23 -3.78
CA VAL A 123 -19.48 4.86 -4.84
C VAL A 123 -20.26 4.73 -6.14
N THR A 124 -19.94 5.56 -7.13
CA THR A 124 -20.52 5.49 -8.46
C THR A 124 -19.97 4.26 -9.19
N GLU A 125 -20.83 3.36 -9.65
CA GLU A 125 -20.49 2.07 -10.29
C GLU A 125 -19.48 2.19 -11.45
N GLU A 126 -19.42 3.34 -12.14
CA GLU A 126 -18.47 3.59 -13.23
C GLU A 126 -17.01 3.59 -12.79
N LYS A 127 -16.72 4.07 -11.57
CA LYS A 127 -15.35 4.04 -11.02
C LYS A 127 -14.94 2.59 -10.81
N ASP A 128 -15.78 1.83 -10.11
CA ASP A 128 -15.54 0.42 -9.78
C ASP A 128 -15.33 -0.48 -11.02
N GLN A 129 -16.09 -0.28 -12.10
CA GLN A 129 -15.96 -1.07 -13.33
C GLN A 129 -14.65 -0.81 -14.08
N ARG A 130 -14.22 0.46 -14.22
CA ARG A 130 -12.91 0.77 -14.85
C ARG A 130 -11.75 0.19 -14.05
N PHE A 131 -11.87 0.15 -12.74
CA PHE A 131 -10.84 -0.40 -11.85
C PHE A 131 -10.71 -1.92 -11.95
N ARG A 132 -11.83 -2.66 -12.01
CA ARG A 132 -11.79 -4.12 -12.23
C ARG A 132 -11.11 -4.50 -13.54
N HIS A 133 -11.32 -3.72 -14.60
CA HIS A 133 -10.67 -3.94 -15.89
C HIS A 133 -9.15 -3.75 -15.82
N TYR A 134 -8.68 -2.67 -15.17
CA TYR A 134 -7.24 -2.40 -15.04
C TYR A 134 -6.52 -3.40 -14.12
N HIS A 135 -7.17 -3.85 -13.03
CA HIS A 135 -6.61 -4.87 -12.16
C HIS A 135 -6.46 -6.22 -12.89
N HIS A 136 -7.40 -6.54 -13.77
CA HIS A 136 -7.28 -7.70 -14.65
C HIS A 136 -6.08 -7.57 -15.60
N ASP A 137 -5.89 -6.41 -16.22
CA ASP A 137 -4.74 -6.17 -17.11
C ASP A 137 -3.40 -6.23 -16.37
N GLN A 138 -3.30 -5.68 -15.16
CA GLN A 138 -2.08 -5.78 -14.33
C GLN A 138 -1.82 -7.21 -13.86
N GLN A 139 -2.86 -7.96 -13.48
CA GLN A 139 -2.72 -9.39 -13.19
C GLN A 139 -2.30 -10.18 -14.42
N LEU A 140 -2.83 -9.86 -15.61
CA LEU A 140 -2.40 -10.49 -16.85
C LEU A 140 -0.94 -10.15 -17.18
N LEU A 141 -0.49 -8.92 -16.93
CA LEU A 141 0.91 -8.54 -17.11
C LEU A 141 1.82 -9.25 -16.10
N GLN A 142 1.42 -9.37 -14.83
CA GLN A 142 2.16 -10.15 -13.83
C GLN A 142 2.16 -11.65 -14.17
N GLN A 143 1.02 -12.22 -14.58
CA GLN A 143 0.92 -13.62 -14.97
C GLN A 143 1.75 -13.90 -16.22
N GLN A 144 1.74 -12.99 -17.21
CA GLN A 144 2.58 -13.11 -18.40
C GLN A 144 4.07 -13.01 -18.05
N GLN A 145 4.45 -12.22 -17.04
CA GLN A 145 5.82 -12.18 -16.52
C GLN A 145 6.20 -13.45 -15.74
N GLN A 146 5.29 -14.02 -14.95
CA GLN A 146 5.49 -15.29 -14.26
C GLN A 146 5.61 -16.46 -15.24
N LEU A 147 4.79 -16.48 -16.30
CA LEU A 147 4.86 -17.46 -17.38
C LEU A 147 6.15 -17.35 -18.21
N GLN A 148 6.74 -16.15 -18.32
CA GLN A 148 8.07 -15.98 -18.92
C GLN A 148 9.20 -16.49 -18.00
N GLN A 149 8.96 -16.65 -16.71
CA GLN A 149 9.93 -17.20 -15.74
C GLN A 149 9.75 -18.71 -15.47
N GLN A 150 8.63 -19.31 -15.84
CA GLN A 150 8.37 -20.73 -15.65
C GLN A 150 8.00 -21.41 -16.96
N GLN A 151 9.00 -22.06 -17.59
CA GLN A 151 8.76 -23.16 -18.51
C GLN A 151 9.11 -24.46 -17.77
N GLY A 152 8.08 -25.10 -17.22
CA GLY A 152 8.20 -26.35 -16.47
C GLY A 152 6.92 -26.73 -15.71
N ASP A 153 6.14 -27.59 -16.36
CA ASP A 153 5.13 -28.53 -15.84
C ASP A 153 3.69 -28.08 -15.47
N ILE A 154 2.80 -29.06 -15.61
CA ILE A 154 1.38 -29.02 -16.02
C ILE A 154 0.36 -29.15 -14.86
N ASP A 155 -0.83 -28.55 -15.07
CA ASP A 155 -2.21 -28.75 -14.56
C ASP A 155 -2.54 -29.01 -13.06
N ALA A 156 -3.51 -28.24 -12.52
CA ALA A 156 -4.91 -28.70 -12.31
C ALA A 156 -5.73 -27.85 -11.31
N PHE A 157 -7.06 -27.91 -11.49
CA PHE A 157 -8.11 -28.00 -10.44
C PHE A 157 -8.95 -26.73 -10.12
N LEU A 158 -10.05 -26.54 -10.87
CA LEU A 158 -11.18 -25.68 -10.50
C LEU A 158 -12.34 -26.52 -9.96
N GLY A 159 -12.87 -26.15 -8.79
CA GLY A 159 -14.06 -26.77 -8.23
C GLY A 159 -14.66 -26.06 -7.00
N HIS A 160 -15.63 -25.18 -7.27
CA HIS A 160 -16.81 -24.81 -6.46
C HIS A 160 -16.63 -24.11 -5.09
N SER A 161 -17.14 -22.88 -5.01
CA SER A 161 -17.59 -22.25 -3.77
C SER A 161 -19.08 -21.91 -3.86
N THR A 162 -19.83 -22.45 -2.91
CA THR A 162 -21.24 -22.17 -2.64
C THR A 162 -21.37 -20.90 -1.80
N ALA A 163 -22.22 -19.98 -2.26
CA ALA A 163 -22.56 -18.76 -1.55
C ALA A 163 -23.25 -19.08 -0.21
N ARG A 164 -22.66 -18.61 0.89
CA ARG A 164 -23.23 -18.70 2.24
C ARG A 164 -23.81 -17.35 2.66
N SER A 165 -25.06 -17.41 3.07
CA SER A 165 -25.93 -16.32 3.54
C SER A 165 -25.27 -15.44 4.61
N VAL A 166 -25.39 -14.12 4.44
CA VAL A 166 -24.91 -13.08 5.36
C VAL A 166 -26.02 -12.76 6.36
N ASN A 167 -25.75 -12.99 7.65
CA ASN A 167 -26.59 -12.49 8.74
C ASN A 167 -25.74 -11.73 9.77
N LYS A 168 -26.02 -10.42 9.86
CA LYS A 168 -25.87 -9.48 11.00
C LYS A 168 -24.64 -9.59 11.92
N GLU A 169 -23.57 -8.88 11.57
CA GLU A 169 -22.59 -8.28 12.51
C GLU A 169 -22.33 -6.81 12.13
N GLN A 170 -23.33 -5.94 12.36
CA GLN A 170 -23.32 -4.53 11.93
C GLN A 170 -22.47 -3.57 12.81
N GLN A 171 -21.39 -4.06 13.43
CA GLN A 171 -20.48 -3.19 14.20
C GLN A 171 -19.01 -3.28 13.81
N GLN A 172 -18.63 -4.26 12.98
CA GLN A 172 -17.24 -4.49 12.59
C GLN A 172 -16.89 -3.94 11.18
N ASP A 173 -17.85 -3.35 10.47
CA ASP A 173 -17.69 -2.72 9.14
C ASP A 173 -17.50 -1.19 9.19
N GLN A 174 -17.02 -0.65 10.31
CA GLN A 174 -17.08 0.80 10.56
C GLN A 174 -15.81 1.58 10.24
N TRP A 175 -14.74 0.93 9.78
CA TRP A 175 -13.45 1.59 9.59
C TRP A 175 -12.89 1.36 8.20
N ASP A 176 -12.16 2.36 7.71
CA ASP A 176 -11.39 2.34 6.48
C ASP A 176 -9.92 2.67 6.79
N LEU A 177 -9.00 2.00 6.11
CA LEU A 177 -7.65 2.50 5.88
C LEU A 177 -7.75 3.51 4.73
N VAL A 178 -7.41 4.76 5.01
CA VAL A 178 -7.45 5.87 4.07
C VAL A 178 -6.03 6.28 3.75
N GLU A 179 -5.71 6.35 2.46
CA GLU A 179 -4.50 6.98 1.98
C GLU A 179 -4.85 8.32 1.35
N THR A 180 -4.23 9.40 1.81
CA THR A 180 -4.27 10.71 1.15
C THR A 180 -2.87 11.10 0.71
N SER A 181 -2.71 11.32 -0.59
CA SER A 181 -1.41 11.48 -1.24
C SER A 181 -1.36 12.75 -2.08
N HIS A 182 -0.32 13.56 -1.86
CA HIS A 182 0.07 14.67 -2.71
C HIS A 182 1.33 14.30 -3.48
N VAL A 183 1.25 14.35 -4.81
CA VAL A 183 2.36 13.97 -5.69
C VAL A 183 2.78 15.15 -6.54
N GLU A 184 4.04 15.56 -6.42
CA GLU A 184 4.72 16.53 -7.27
C GLU A 184 5.58 15.78 -8.29
N CYS A 185 5.49 16.15 -9.58
CA CYS A 185 6.30 15.55 -10.63
C CYS A 185 6.49 16.52 -11.81
N SER A 186 7.27 16.11 -12.83
CA SER A 186 7.34 16.91 -14.07
C SER A 186 6.02 16.85 -14.84
N ALA A 187 5.62 17.97 -15.46
CA ALA A 187 4.37 18.07 -16.21
C ALA A 187 4.24 17.04 -17.34
N VAL A 188 5.37 16.65 -17.95
CA VAL A 188 5.43 15.64 -19.01
C VAL A 188 5.14 14.24 -18.47
N LEU A 189 5.59 13.93 -17.24
CA LEU A 189 5.41 12.62 -16.63
C LEU A 189 4.07 12.47 -15.90
N LYS A 190 3.40 13.58 -15.56
CA LYS A 190 2.17 13.57 -14.72
C LYS A 190 1.13 12.51 -15.12
N PRO A 191 0.71 12.35 -16.40
CA PRO A 191 -0.31 11.35 -16.74
C PRO A 191 0.13 9.89 -16.49
N PHE A 192 1.43 9.61 -16.62
CA PHE A 192 2.00 8.29 -16.37
C PHE A 192 2.16 8.06 -14.86
N VAL A 193 2.74 9.05 -14.15
CA VAL A 193 2.92 9.00 -12.69
C VAL A 193 1.57 8.81 -12.01
N MET A 194 0.55 9.59 -12.37
CA MET A 194 -0.79 9.48 -11.78
C MET A 194 -1.39 8.09 -11.90
N LYS A 195 -1.37 7.48 -13.09
CA LYS A 195 -1.92 6.14 -13.31
C LYS A 195 -1.13 5.05 -12.59
N SER A 196 0.21 5.11 -12.70
CA SER A 196 1.09 4.12 -12.07
C SER A 196 1.02 4.20 -10.55
N PHE A 197 0.97 5.43 -10.01
CA PHE A 197 0.89 5.71 -8.59
C PHE A 197 -0.41 5.19 -7.99
N GLU A 198 -1.56 5.55 -8.58
CA GLU A 198 -2.87 5.10 -8.09
C GLU A 198 -2.97 3.56 -8.07
N ALA A 199 -2.52 2.90 -9.13
CA ALA A 199 -2.53 1.44 -9.21
C ALA A 199 -1.65 0.78 -8.14
N ALA A 200 -0.39 1.24 -8.01
CA ALA A 200 0.56 0.68 -7.06
C ALA A 200 0.11 0.90 -5.61
N HIS A 201 -0.41 2.09 -5.30
CA HIS A 201 -0.85 2.44 -3.94
C HIS A 201 -2.14 1.73 -3.54
N ARG A 202 -3.02 1.45 -4.50
CA ARG A 202 -4.19 0.61 -4.27
C ARG A 202 -3.81 -0.82 -3.90
N ASP A 203 -2.90 -1.41 -4.67
CA ASP A 203 -2.36 -2.75 -4.39
C ASP A 203 -1.61 -2.79 -3.06
N LEU A 204 -0.81 -1.76 -2.75
CA LEU A 204 -0.10 -1.62 -1.48
C LEU A 204 -1.07 -1.64 -0.29
N CYS A 205 -2.09 -0.78 -0.30
CA CYS A 205 -3.05 -0.70 0.82
C CYS A 205 -3.81 -2.01 1.03
N GLN A 206 -4.20 -2.68 -0.06
CA GLN A 206 -4.86 -3.98 0.04
C GLN A 206 -3.93 -5.03 0.66
N LYS A 207 -2.69 -5.14 0.16
CA LYS A 207 -1.68 -6.07 0.69
C LYS A 207 -1.31 -5.78 2.14
N VAL A 208 -1.30 -4.53 2.57
CA VAL A 208 -1.11 -4.17 3.99
C VAL A 208 -2.19 -4.85 4.84
N LEU A 209 -3.46 -4.68 4.48
CA LEU A 209 -4.56 -5.28 5.24
C LEU A 209 -4.53 -6.80 5.20
N ASP A 210 -4.26 -7.38 4.03
CA ASP A 210 -4.18 -8.83 3.86
C ASP A 210 -3.04 -9.43 4.70
N ASN A 211 -1.84 -8.84 4.67
CA ASN A 211 -0.71 -9.28 5.48
C ASN A 211 -0.99 -9.20 6.99
N ILE A 212 -1.68 -8.15 7.44
CA ILE A 212 -2.05 -8.01 8.86
C ILE A 212 -3.07 -9.09 9.24
N LEU A 213 -4.04 -9.37 8.36
CA LEU A 213 -5.06 -10.40 8.56
C LEU A 213 -4.45 -11.80 8.64
N GLU A 214 -3.54 -12.13 7.73
CA GLU A 214 -2.81 -13.39 7.73
C GLU A 214 -1.99 -13.56 9.02
N ALA A 215 -1.24 -12.52 9.41
CA ALA A 215 -0.45 -12.54 10.64
C ALA A 215 -1.31 -12.69 11.90
N ALA A 216 -2.46 -12.00 11.97
CA ALA A 216 -3.39 -12.13 13.08
C ALA A 216 -4.00 -13.53 13.16
N THR A 217 -4.37 -14.10 12.01
CA THR A 217 -4.93 -15.45 11.91
C THR A 217 -3.91 -16.50 12.35
N ALA A 218 -2.65 -16.39 11.90
CA ALA A 218 -1.58 -17.30 12.28
C ALA A 218 -1.32 -17.29 13.80
N LYS A 219 -1.30 -16.11 14.42
CA LYS A 219 -1.15 -15.96 15.89
C LYS A 219 -2.30 -16.60 16.66
N GLN A 220 -3.54 -16.44 16.19
CA GLN A 220 -4.71 -17.06 16.82
C GLN A 220 -4.64 -18.59 16.78
N VAL A 221 -4.26 -19.16 15.63
CA VAL A 221 -4.08 -20.62 15.48
C VAL A 221 -2.99 -21.13 16.42
N ALA A 222 -1.83 -20.46 16.46
CA ALA A 222 -0.74 -20.84 17.35
C ALA A 222 -1.15 -20.83 18.84
N ASN A 223 -1.89 -19.80 19.27
CA ASN A 223 -2.38 -19.69 20.64
C ASN A 223 -3.35 -20.82 20.99
N ALA A 224 -4.30 -21.14 20.10
CA ALA A 224 -5.26 -22.23 20.32
C ALA A 224 -4.58 -23.60 20.48
N LEU A 225 -3.51 -23.86 19.73
CA LEU A 225 -2.72 -25.09 19.85
C LEU A 225 -1.93 -25.16 21.17
N SER A 226 -1.49 -24.01 21.69
CA SER A 226 -0.72 -23.94 22.95
C SER A 226 -1.57 -24.08 24.22
N SER A 227 -2.87 -23.76 24.16
CA SER A 227 -3.80 -23.85 25.30
C SER A 227 -4.48 -25.21 25.46
N GLY A 228 -4.18 -26.18 24.59
CA GLY A 228 -4.82 -27.50 24.53
C GLY A 228 -4.06 -28.63 25.24
N PHE A 229 -3.08 -28.33 26.09
CA PHE A 229 -2.32 -29.28 26.92
C PHE A 229 -2.31 -28.82 28.39
#